data_AF-A0A850MS93-F1
#
_entry.id   AF-A0A850MS93-F1
#
_cell.length_a   1.000
_cell.length_b   1.000
_cell.length_c   1.000
_cell.angle_alpha   90.00
_cell.angle_beta   90.00
_cell.angle_gamma   90.00
#
_symmetry.space_group_name_H-M   'P 1'
#
loop_
_entity.id
_entity.type
_entity.pdbx_description
1 polymer ?
#
loop_
_entity_poly.entity_id
_entity_poly.type
_entity_poly.pdbx_seq_one_letter_code
_entity_poly.pdbx_strand_id
1 'polypeptide(L)'
;ALPICLPGYPQDQSLYVDDSEVIEIIENIEHPNSKLRISMPNLFRSYNITRRCSQPFTTIPIYGNGNTSICCAILPRKEFGNVLRNKNVWNNLYFQRIRNIILDDSIPMPELCKNCNMMYRPYKVLVGK
;
A
#
# COMPACT_ATOMS: atom_id res chain seq x y z
N ALA A 1 -19.91 -1.06 -1.44
CA ALA A 1 -18.51 -0.61 -1.60
C ALA A 1 -17.90 -0.23 -0.25
N LEU A 2 -16.60 -0.43 -0.03
CA LEU A 2 -15.91 0.21 1.11
C LEU A 2 -15.87 1.73 0.85
N PRO A 3 -16.13 2.58 1.84
CA PRO A 3 -16.09 4.04 1.67
C PRO A 3 -14.65 4.57 1.65
N ILE A 4 -13.76 3.93 0.88
CA ILE A 4 -12.38 4.38 0.65
C ILE A 4 -12.44 5.35 -0.53
N CYS A 5 -12.68 6.63 -0.24
CA CYS A 5 -12.72 7.69 -1.26
C CYS A 5 -11.41 8.48 -1.31
N LEU A 6 -10.26 7.80 -1.21
CA LEU A 6 -8.98 8.43 -1.51
C LEU A 6 -8.55 8.04 -2.93
N PRO A 7 -8.13 9.01 -3.77
CA PRO A 7 -7.73 8.75 -5.14
C PRO A 7 -6.45 7.91 -5.25
N GLY A 8 -5.73 7.68 -4.13
CA GLY A 8 -4.38 7.10 -4.17
C GLY A 8 -3.34 8.13 -4.59
N TYR A 9 -2.13 7.67 -4.89
CA TYR A 9 -1.13 8.52 -5.53
C TYR A 9 -1.51 8.73 -7.00
N PRO A 10 -1.57 9.99 -7.47
CA PRO A 10 -1.85 10.30 -8.86
C PRO A 10 -0.89 9.59 -9.82
N GLN A 11 -1.37 9.26 -11.02
CA GLN A 11 -0.56 8.54 -12.02
C GLN A 11 0.64 9.39 -12.47
N ASP A 12 0.47 10.70 -12.62
CA ASP A 12 1.52 11.68 -12.95
C ASP A 12 2.55 11.90 -11.84
N GLN A 13 2.33 11.32 -10.65
CA GLN A 13 3.24 11.37 -9.51
C GLN A 13 3.77 9.98 -9.13
N SER A 14 3.63 9.00 -10.02
CA SER A 14 3.93 7.59 -9.78
C SER A 14 4.93 7.08 -10.81
N LEU A 15 5.90 6.28 -10.37
CA LEU A 15 6.91 5.66 -11.24
C LEU A 15 6.44 4.27 -11.68
N TYR A 16 6.50 3.95 -12.97
CA TYR A 16 6.00 2.68 -13.50
C TYR A 16 7.11 1.83 -14.13
N VAL A 17 6.88 0.50 -14.17
CA VAL A 17 7.84 -0.46 -14.76
C VAL A 17 7.88 -0.42 -16.29
N ASP A 18 6.85 0.12 -16.92
CA ASP A 18 6.71 0.24 -18.37
C ASP A 18 7.14 1.61 -18.91
N ASP A 19 7.56 2.51 -18.03
CA ASP A 19 8.16 3.79 -18.38
C ASP A 19 9.66 3.62 -18.63
N SER A 20 10.07 3.68 -19.89
CA SER A 20 11.47 3.47 -20.29
C SER A 20 12.42 4.52 -19.74
N GLU A 21 11.97 5.78 -19.59
CA GLU A 21 12.79 6.86 -19.04
C GLU A 21 13.07 6.61 -17.55
N VAL A 22 12.06 6.18 -16.81
CA VAL A 22 12.20 5.79 -15.40
C VAL A 22 13.19 4.64 -15.23
N ILE A 23 13.10 3.61 -16.07
CA ILE A 23 14.01 2.47 -16.02
C ILE A 23 15.45 2.90 -16.33
N GLU A 24 15.65 3.73 -17.36
CA GLU A 24 16.96 4.24 -17.74
C GLU A 24 17.59 5.05 -16.59
N ILE A 25 16.83 5.95 -15.97
CA ILE A 25 17.31 6.73 -14.82
C ILE A 25 17.71 5.80 -13.68
N ILE A 26 16.87 4.82 -13.33
CA ILE A 26 17.09 3.93 -12.20
C ILE A 26 18.33 3.05 -12.39
N GLU A 27 18.57 2.51 -13.59
CA GLU A 27 19.74 1.68 -13.87
C GLU A 27 21.05 2.50 -13.94
N ASN A 28 20.96 3.81 -14.20
CA ASN A 28 22.12 4.71 -14.26
C ASN A 28 22.45 5.40 -12.92
N ILE A 29 21.66 5.19 -11.86
CA ILE A 29 21.98 5.74 -10.53
C ILE A 29 23.29 5.11 -10.04
N GLU A 30 24.32 5.95 -9.85
CA GLU A 30 25.61 5.50 -9.32
C GLU A 30 25.42 4.78 -7.97
N HIS A 31 26.06 3.63 -7.85
CA HIS A 31 26.00 2.82 -6.64
C HIS A 31 27.23 3.13 -5.78
N PRO A 32 27.07 3.84 -4.65
CA PRO A 32 28.21 4.13 -3.80
C PRO A 32 28.78 2.81 -3.29
N ASN A 33 30.11 2.69 -3.28
CA ASN A 33 30.79 1.56 -2.67
C ASN A 33 30.60 1.64 -1.14
N SER A 34 29.50 1.06 -0.67
CA SER A 34 29.01 1.23 0.68
C SER A 34 28.44 -0.07 1.20
N LYS A 35 28.65 -0.35 2.49
CA LYS A 35 28.03 -1.48 3.20
C LYS A 35 26.52 -1.27 3.44
N LEU A 36 25.99 -0.11 3.08
CA LEU A 36 24.58 0.20 3.24
C LEU A 36 23.73 -0.59 2.25
N ARG A 37 22.61 -1.11 2.75
CA ARG A 37 21.57 -1.68 1.89
C ARG A 37 20.74 -0.56 1.30
N ILE A 38 20.86 -0.34 -0.01
CA ILE A 38 20.11 0.69 -0.73
C ILE A 38 18.91 0.02 -1.39
N SER A 39 17.71 0.51 -1.09
CA SER A 39 16.48 0.06 -1.74
C SER A 39 16.08 1.10 -2.78
N MET A 40 16.01 0.68 -4.04
CA MET A 40 15.54 1.54 -5.12
C MET A 40 14.04 1.82 -4.97
N PRO A 41 13.50 2.87 -5.61
CA PRO A 41 12.08 3.15 -5.59
C PRO A 41 11.22 1.95 -5.97
N ASN A 42 9.99 1.93 -5.46
CA ASN A 42 8.98 0.99 -5.93
C ASN A 42 8.50 1.44 -7.30
N LEU A 43 8.46 0.51 -8.26
CA LEU A 43 7.84 0.74 -9.56
C LEU A 43 6.47 0.08 -9.61
N PHE A 44 5.46 0.86 -9.95
CA PHE A 44 4.08 0.43 -10.07
C PHE A 44 3.85 -0.33 -11.36
N ARG A 45 2.79 -1.14 -11.39
CA ARG A 45 2.36 -1.89 -12.57
C ARG A 45 0.93 -1.52 -12.88
N SER A 46 0.66 -1.22 -14.14
CA SER A 46 -0.68 -0.97 -14.67
C SER A 46 -1.52 -2.27 -14.76
N TYR A 47 -0.88 -3.45 -14.74
CA TYR A 47 -1.50 -4.77 -14.84
C TYR A 47 -0.85 -5.80 -13.89
N ASN A 48 -1.56 -6.90 -13.60
CA ASN A 48 -1.08 -8.05 -12.81
C ASN A 48 -0.45 -7.69 -11.45
N ILE A 49 -1.09 -6.75 -10.73
CA ILE A 49 -0.62 -6.32 -9.40
C ILE A 49 -0.77 -7.49 -8.43
N THR A 50 0.35 -7.99 -7.91
CA THR A 50 0.31 -8.95 -6.79
C THR A 50 -0.15 -8.22 -5.53
N ARG A 51 -1.27 -8.64 -4.93
CA ARG A 51 -1.82 -8.04 -3.72
C ARG A 51 -1.03 -8.49 -2.49
N ARG A 52 -0.08 -7.66 -2.03
CA ARG A 52 0.87 -8.04 -0.97
C ARG A 52 0.73 -7.26 0.34
N CYS A 53 -0.23 -6.33 0.43
CA CYS A 53 -0.39 -5.53 1.63
C CYS A 53 -0.81 -6.41 2.83
N SER A 54 0.07 -6.52 3.82
CA SER A 54 -0.19 -7.26 5.05
C SER A 54 -0.97 -6.46 6.09
N GLN A 55 -1.07 -5.14 5.95
CA GLN A 55 -1.65 -4.25 6.96
C GLN A 55 -3.04 -4.69 7.44
N PRO A 56 -3.99 -5.08 6.55
CA PRO A 56 -5.31 -5.55 7.00
C PRO A 56 -5.29 -6.78 7.91
N PHE A 57 -4.22 -7.58 7.89
CA PHE A 57 -4.06 -8.83 8.63
C PHE A 57 -3.19 -8.70 9.87
N THR A 58 -2.42 -7.62 10.00
CA THR A 58 -1.45 -7.46 11.10
C THR A 58 -1.69 -6.24 11.97
N THR A 59 -2.51 -5.27 11.55
CA THR A 59 -2.50 -3.94 12.18
C THR A 59 -3.88 -3.30 12.24
N ILE A 60 -4.20 -2.68 13.39
CA ILE A 60 -5.34 -1.77 13.58
C ILE A 60 -4.82 -0.38 13.92
N PRO A 61 -4.81 0.56 12.98
CA PRO A 61 -4.57 1.96 13.30
C PRO A 61 -5.72 2.53 14.14
N ILE A 62 -5.37 3.20 15.24
CA ILE A 62 -6.32 3.80 16.18
C ILE A 62 -6.03 5.30 16.28
N TYR A 63 -7.06 6.12 16.08
CA TYR A 63 -7.01 7.57 16.25
C TYR A 63 -7.28 7.96 17.72
N GLY A 64 -6.91 9.19 18.10
CA GLY A 64 -7.02 9.66 19.50
C GLY A 64 -8.45 9.65 20.10
N ASN A 65 -9.49 9.60 19.26
CA ASN A 65 -10.89 9.47 19.70
C ASN A 65 -11.37 8.01 19.77
N GLY A 66 -10.47 7.04 19.63
CA GLY A 66 -10.76 5.61 19.61
C GLY A 66 -11.27 5.07 18.28
N ASN A 67 -11.48 5.92 17.26
CA ASN A 67 -11.85 5.42 15.95
C ASN A 67 -10.69 4.66 15.28
N THR A 68 -11.01 3.79 14.34
CA THR A 68 -10.05 2.95 13.64
C THR A 68 -10.01 3.19 12.13
N SER A 69 -8.84 2.94 11.54
CA SER A 69 -8.64 2.85 10.08
C SER A 69 -8.46 1.40 9.65
N ILE A 70 -8.69 1.09 8.38
CA ILE A 70 -8.48 -0.24 7.78
C ILE A 70 -7.11 -0.39 7.09
N CYS A 71 -6.29 0.67 7.07
CA CYS A 71 -5.01 0.73 6.40
C CYS A 71 -4.10 1.78 7.07
N CYS A 72 -2.79 1.70 6.83
CA CYS A 72 -1.80 2.67 7.30
C CYS A 72 -1.97 4.09 6.73
N ALA A 73 -2.74 4.25 5.64
CA ALA A 73 -3.09 5.56 5.11
C ALA A 73 -4.03 6.32 6.06
N ILE A 74 -3.78 7.61 6.23
CA ILE A 74 -4.68 8.49 6.99
C ILE A 74 -5.89 8.80 6.11
N LEU A 75 -7.01 8.14 6.37
CA LEU A 75 -8.24 8.30 5.60
C LEU A 75 -9.04 9.52 6.10
N PRO A 76 -9.63 10.34 5.20
CA PRO A 76 -10.45 11.49 5.59
C PRO A 76 -11.73 11.06 6.29
N ARG A 77 -12.29 9.90 5.92
CA ARG A 77 -13.33 9.22 6.71
C ARG A 77 -12.67 8.30 7.71
N LYS A 78 -12.90 8.58 9.00
CA LYS A 78 -12.19 7.96 10.13
C LYS A 78 -13.06 7.00 10.91
N GLU A 79 -13.97 6.24 10.29
CA GLU A 79 -14.99 5.51 11.05
C GLU A 79 -15.20 4.07 10.56
N PHE A 80 -14.11 3.29 10.53
CA PHE A 80 -14.20 1.85 10.22
C PHE A 80 -14.44 0.99 11.47
N GLY A 81 -14.84 1.61 12.57
CA GLY A 81 -15.00 1.03 13.90
C GLY A 81 -14.42 1.96 14.97
N ASN A 82 -14.79 1.75 16.22
CA ASN A 82 -14.27 2.48 17.37
C ASN A 82 -13.97 1.51 18.52
N VAL A 83 -12.73 1.49 19.01
CA VAL A 83 -12.28 0.54 20.04
C VAL A 83 -12.93 0.77 21.41
N LEU A 84 -13.45 1.97 21.67
CA LEU A 84 -14.14 2.31 22.91
C LEU A 84 -15.61 1.89 22.88
N ARG A 85 -16.19 1.68 21.69
CA ARG A 85 -17.62 1.38 21.49
C ARG A 85 -17.89 -0.01 20.95
N ASN A 86 -16.91 -0.65 20.30
CA ASN A 86 -17.08 -1.94 19.63
C ASN A 86 -16.17 -2.99 20.27
N LYS A 87 -16.76 -4.07 20.79
CA LYS A 87 -16.02 -5.19 21.41
C LYS A 87 -15.08 -5.93 20.44
N ASN A 88 -15.39 -5.94 19.13
CA ASN A 88 -14.64 -6.71 18.14
C ASN A 88 -14.46 -5.90 16.84
N VAL A 89 -13.62 -4.86 16.90
CA VAL A 89 -13.29 -4.06 15.73
C VAL A 89 -12.55 -4.89 14.66
N TRP A 90 -11.64 -5.77 15.10
CA TRP A 90 -10.77 -6.55 14.22
C TRP A 90 -11.51 -7.43 13.21
N ASN A 91 -12.63 -8.00 13.61
CA ASN A 91 -13.46 -8.86 12.78
C ASN A 91 -14.77 -8.20 12.36
N ASN A 92 -14.84 -6.87 12.37
CA ASN A 92 -16.01 -6.21 11.83
C ASN A 92 -16.06 -6.31 10.29
N LEU A 93 -17.19 -5.90 9.73
CA LEU A 93 -17.46 -5.99 8.29
C LEU A 93 -16.41 -5.26 7.43
N TYR A 94 -15.86 -4.13 7.88
CA TYR A 94 -14.90 -3.35 7.11
C TYR A 94 -13.55 -4.06 7.01
N PHE A 95 -13.04 -4.58 8.14
CA PHE A 95 -11.78 -5.32 8.16
C PHE A 95 -11.88 -6.64 7.39
N GLN A 96 -12.99 -7.38 7.52
CA GLN A 96 -13.22 -8.58 6.72
C GLN A 96 -13.26 -8.27 5.22
N ARG A 97 -13.95 -7.19 4.82
CA ARG A 97 -14.04 -6.78 3.41
C ARG A 97 -12.69 -6.44 2.80
N ILE A 98 -11.85 -5.66 3.47
CA ILE A 98 -10.53 -5.33 2.92
C ILE A 98 -9.62 -6.55 2.84
N ARG A 99 -9.70 -7.48 3.80
CA ARG A 99 -8.98 -8.76 3.72
C ARG A 99 -9.44 -9.60 2.52
N ASN A 100 -10.74 -9.71 2.29
CA ASN A 100 -11.28 -10.40 1.13
C ASN A 100 -10.79 -9.77 -0.18
N ILE A 101 -10.75 -8.43 -0.27
CA ILE A 101 -10.16 -7.73 -1.42
C ILE A 101 -8.69 -8.13 -1.59
N ILE A 102 -7.89 -8.20 -0.53
CA ILE A 102 -6.47 -8.59 -0.67
C ILE A 102 -6.31 -10.07 -1.07
N LEU A 103 -7.19 -10.96 -0.61
CA LEU A 103 -7.10 -12.41 -0.87
C LEU A 103 -7.69 -12.84 -2.23
N ASP A 104 -8.65 -12.10 -2.76
CA ASP A 104 -9.39 -12.49 -3.96
C ASP A 104 -9.08 -11.54 -5.13
N ASP A 105 -8.33 -12.06 -6.09
CA ASP A 105 -7.93 -11.32 -7.29
C ASP A 105 -9.10 -10.96 -8.22
N SER A 106 -10.25 -11.62 -8.08
CA SER A 106 -11.46 -11.30 -8.85
C SER A 106 -12.15 -10.02 -8.39
N ILE A 107 -11.93 -9.60 -7.13
CA ILE A 107 -12.54 -8.39 -6.58
C ILE A 107 -11.73 -7.17 -7.02
N PRO A 108 -12.32 -6.12 -7.61
CA PRO A 108 -11.58 -4.92 -7.97
C PRO A 108 -10.91 -4.25 -6.77
N MET A 109 -9.65 -3.88 -6.95
CA MET A 109 -8.87 -3.21 -5.93
C MET A 109 -9.32 -1.74 -5.80
N PRO A 110 -9.47 -1.19 -4.57
CA PRO A 110 -9.69 0.23 -4.36
C PRO A 110 -8.58 1.08 -4.99
N GLU A 111 -8.91 2.24 -5.57
CA GLU A 111 -7.94 3.14 -6.22
C GLU A 111 -6.74 3.46 -5.32
N LEU A 112 -7.01 3.76 -4.04
CA LEU A 112 -5.97 4.00 -3.03
C LEU A 112 -4.91 2.89 -2.96
N CYS A 113 -5.30 1.65 -3.20
CA CYS A 113 -4.40 0.50 -3.09
C CYS A 113 -3.59 0.26 -4.38
N LYS A 114 -4.08 0.68 -5.56
CA LYS A 114 -3.41 0.40 -6.85
C LYS A 114 -1.99 0.96 -6.92
N ASN A 115 -1.82 2.19 -6.41
CA ASN A 115 -0.53 2.89 -6.35
C ASN A 115 0.01 2.97 -4.92
N CYS A 116 -0.40 2.07 -4.02
CA CYS A 116 0.11 2.06 -2.64
C CYS A 116 1.47 1.36 -2.58
N ASN A 117 2.48 2.03 -2.03
CA ASN A 117 3.82 1.46 -1.84
C ASN A 117 3.83 0.12 -1.06
N MET A 118 2.87 -0.12 -0.16
CA MET A 118 2.74 -1.36 0.59
C MET A 118 2.32 -2.57 -0.26
N MET A 119 1.82 -2.34 -1.47
CA MET A 119 1.49 -3.41 -2.43
C MET A 119 2.71 -3.88 -3.22
N TYR A 120 3.79 -3.11 -3.25
CA TYR A 120 4.94 -3.34 -4.13
C TYR A 120 6.22 -3.60 -3.34
N ARG A 121 7.18 -4.22 -4.02
CA ARG A 121 8.55 -4.35 -3.52
C ARG A 121 9.43 -3.32 -4.22
N PRO A 122 10.56 -2.93 -3.60
CA PRO A 122 11.60 -2.17 -4.27
C PRO A 122 11.95 -2.83 -5.59
N TYR A 123 12.10 -2.03 -6.65
CA TYR A 123 12.48 -2.56 -7.96
C TYR A 123 13.78 -3.37 -7.89
N LYS A 124 14.75 -2.84 -7.13
CA LYS A 124 16.03 -3.48 -6.85
C LYS A 124 16.46 -3.18 -5.42
N VAL A 125 17.13 -4.14 -4.81
CA VAL A 125 17.83 -3.95 -3.53
C VAL A 125 19.29 -4.19 -3.81
N LEU A 126 20.10 -3.16 -3.57
CA LEU A 126 21.54 -3.19 -3.73
C LEU A 126 22.14 -3.45 -2.35
N VAL A 127 23.00 -4.46 -2.29
CA VAL A 127 23.74 -4.81 -1.08
C VAL A 127 25.21 -4.64 -1.43
N GLY A 128 25.90 -3.78 -0.68
CA GLY A 128 27.35 -3.65 -0.81
C GLY A 128 28.04 -5.00 -0.62
N LYS A 129 29.08 -5.24 -1.42
CA LYS A 129 29.99 -6.36 -1.22
C LYS A 129 30.95 -6.08 -0.06
#